data_AF-A0A8T0GN36-F1
#
_entry.id   AF-A0A8T0GN36-F1
#
_cell.length_a   1.000
_cell.length_b   1.000
_cell.length_c   1.000
_cell.angle_alpha   90.00
_cell.angle_beta   90.00
_cell.angle_gamma   90.00
#
_symmetry.space_group_name_H-M   'P 1'
#
loop_
_entity.id
_entity.type
_entity.pdbx_description
1 polymer ?
#
loop_
_entity_poly.entity_id
_entity_poly.type
_entity_poly.pdbx_seq_one_letter_code
_entity_poly.pdbx_strand_id
1 'polypeptide(L)'
;MIADLKPGFLRFPGGCYVEGQRMANAFRWRDSVGPYEERPGHYGDVWNYWTDDGFGYFEGLQLAEDLGTAPIWVFNNGVSHEQSVATELIGPFVQNVLDGIEFARGPVDSTWGAVRAEMGHPEPFQLQHVAVGNEDCNKPYYTSNYMEFYNAIKLKYPDIQIISNCDASIAPLDHPADLYDYHIYTNAKNLFAMRHQFDHSSRSGPKAFVSEYAVTGTDSGTGSLYAALAEAAFLIGIELNSDLVQMASYAPLFVNANDRRWNPDAIVFNSNQQYGTPSYWMQHFFKSSNGAHLIPSTVQADSSTSLASIITSAVRFHNASSGMEYLIVKAVNFGNTSLNVNLAVTGISASNIIPGESNIMVMTSSGVMDENSFTNPVKVL
;
A
#
# COMPACT_ATOMS: atom_id res chain seq x y z
N MET A 1 0.54 10.97 -12.45
CA MET A 1 0.52 10.98 -10.97
C MET A 1 0.84 9.63 -10.34
N ILE A 2 0.09 8.54 -10.56
CA ILE A 2 0.48 7.21 -10.02
C ILE A 2 1.84 6.76 -10.55
N ALA A 3 2.02 6.78 -11.87
CA ALA A 3 3.29 6.40 -12.51
C ALA A 3 4.49 7.19 -11.96
N ASP A 4 4.25 8.45 -11.57
CA ASP A 4 5.29 9.29 -10.98
C ASP A 4 5.74 8.75 -9.62
N LEU A 5 4.89 8.08 -8.84
CA LEU A 5 5.26 7.44 -7.57
C LEU A 5 6.17 6.23 -7.77
N LYS A 6 6.25 5.66 -8.98
CA LYS A 6 7.02 4.43 -9.29
C LYS A 6 6.74 3.30 -8.27
N PRO A 7 5.46 2.93 -8.08
CA PRO A 7 5.08 1.97 -7.05
C PRO A 7 5.69 0.60 -7.29
N GLY A 8 6.10 -0.09 -6.22
CA GLY A 8 6.59 -1.48 -6.30
C GLY A 8 5.47 -2.51 -6.46
N PHE A 9 4.27 -2.19 -5.99
CA PHE A 9 3.08 -3.03 -6.15
C PHE A 9 1.79 -2.20 -6.31
N LEU A 10 0.71 -2.85 -6.73
CA LEU A 10 -0.66 -2.34 -6.77
C LEU A 10 -1.61 -3.33 -6.07
N ARG A 11 -2.17 -2.95 -4.91
CA ARG A 11 -3.21 -3.70 -4.19
C ARG A 11 -4.59 -3.32 -4.73
N PHE A 12 -5.36 -4.30 -5.24
CA PHE A 12 -6.69 -4.07 -5.81
C PHE A 12 -7.54 -5.35 -5.78
N PRO A 13 -8.88 -5.27 -5.92
CA PRO A 13 -9.73 -4.08 -5.89
C PRO A 13 -10.22 -3.75 -4.48
N GLY A 14 -9.48 -4.14 -3.43
CA GLY A 14 -9.88 -3.95 -2.03
C GLY A 14 -10.03 -2.48 -1.60
N GLY A 15 -10.13 -2.15 -0.31
CA GLY A 15 -10.38 -3.00 0.85
C GLY A 15 -11.85 -3.40 0.91
N CYS A 16 -12.67 -2.69 1.68
CA CYS A 16 -14.10 -3.02 1.88
C CYS A 16 -14.96 -3.13 0.61
N TYR A 17 -14.49 -2.61 -0.54
CA TYR A 17 -15.13 -2.82 -1.83
C TYR A 17 -15.24 -4.32 -2.20
N VAL A 18 -14.24 -5.13 -1.82
CA VAL A 18 -14.26 -6.58 -2.09
C VAL A 18 -15.24 -7.33 -1.19
N GLU A 19 -15.52 -6.80 0.00
CA GLU A 19 -16.38 -7.40 1.01
C GLU A 19 -17.86 -7.12 0.76
N GLY A 20 -18.17 -5.86 0.44
CA GLY A 20 -19.53 -5.33 0.50
C GLY A 20 -20.03 -5.19 1.95
N GLN A 21 -21.04 -4.35 2.15
CA GLN A 21 -21.78 -4.31 3.41
C GLN A 21 -22.57 -5.62 3.56
N ARG A 22 -23.14 -6.11 2.46
CA ARG A 22 -23.78 -7.42 2.33
C ARG A 22 -23.09 -8.25 1.25
N MET A 23 -23.07 -9.57 1.45
CA MET A 23 -22.46 -10.53 0.52
C MET A 23 -23.05 -10.47 -0.91
N ALA A 24 -24.32 -10.06 -1.03
CA ALA A 24 -24.98 -9.87 -2.32
C ALA A 24 -24.39 -8.73 -3.17
N ASN A 25 -23.71 -7.77 -2.52
CA ASN A 25 -23.09 -6.60 -3.15
C ASN A 25 -21.56 -6.67 -3.12
N ALA A 26 -20.98 -7.80 -2.71
CA ALA A 26 -19.54 -8.02 -2.76
C ALA A 26 -19.06 -8.07 -4.21
N PHE A 27 -17.89 -7.49 -4.50
CA PHE A 27 -17.28 -7.56 -5.82
C PHE A 27 -17.07 -9.02 -6.29
N ARG A 28 -17.43 -9.29 -7.55
CA ARG A 28 -17.27 -10.61 -8.20
C ARG A 28 -16.40 -10.47 -9.43
N TRP A 29 -15.16 -10.96 -9.36
CA TRP A 29 -14.20 -10.77 -10.45
C TRP A 29 -14.69 -11.33 -11.80
N ARG A 30 -15.46 -12.43 -11.79
CA ARG A 30 -16.02 -13.04 -13.01
C ARG A 30 -17.00 -12.14 -13.73
N ASP A 31 -17.73 -11.32 -12.98
CA ASP A 31 -18.70 -10.38 -13.52
C ASP A 31 -18.02 -9.11 -14.05
N SER A 32 -16.70 -8.98 -13.82
CA SER A 32 -15.86 -7.86 -14.24
C SER A 32 -14.92 -8.19 -15.42
N VAL A 33 -15.09 -9.34 -16.07
CA VAL A 33 -14.30 -9.76 -17.24
C VAL A 33 -15.22 -10.05 -18.43
N GLY A 34 -14.66 -10.10 -19.63
CA GLY A 34 -15.43 -10.15 -20.89
C GLY A 34 -15.83 -8.77 -21.41
N PRO A 35 -16.71 -8.73 -22.44
CA PRO A 35 -17.17 -7.49 -23.08
C PRO A 35 -17.76 -6.52 -22.06
N TYR A 36 -17.33 -5.25 -22.11
CA TYR A 36 -17.68 -4.25 -21.09
C TYR A 36 -19.20 -4.02 -21.03
N GLU A 37 -19.87 -4.08 -22.17
CA GLU A 37 -21.30 -3.83 -22.33
C GLU A 37 -22.18 -4.96 -21.76
N GLU A 38 -21.59 -6.12 -21.47
CA GLU A 38 -22.27 -7.27 -20.87
C GLU A 38 -22.04 -7.37 -19.36
N ARG A 39 -21.13 -6.56 -18.79
CA ARG A 39 -20.83 -6.57 -17.35
C ARG A 39 -22.04 -6.01 -16.59
N PRO A 40 -22.56 -6.74 -15.59
CA PRO A 40 -23.76 -6.32 -14.87
C PRO A 40 -23.50 -5.13 -13.93
N GLY A 41 -22.24 -4.88 -13.58
CA GLY A 41 -21.88 -3.99 -12.48
C GLY A 41 -22.44 -4.49 -11.13
N HIS A 42 -22.29 -3.67 -10.10
CA HIS A 42 -22.97 -3.90 -8.84
C HIS A 42 -23.17 -2.60 -8.05
N TYR A 43 -23.99 -2.67 -7.01
CA TYR A 43 -24.11 -1.56 -6.07
C TYR A 43 -23.05 -1.69 -4.99
N GLY A 44 -22.05 -0.79 -5.01
CA GLY A 44 -21.02 -0.69 -3.97
C GLY A 44 -21.62 -0.09 -2.70
N ASP A 45 -22.31 -0.91 -1.91
CA ASP A 45 -23.10 -0.50 -0.75
C ASP A 45 -22.28 0.04 0.43
N VAL A 46 -20.99 -0.29 0.50
CA VAL A 46 -20.04 0.32 1.45
C VAL A 46 -19.79 1.79 1.13
N TRP A 47 -19.67 2.13 -0.15
CA TRP A 47 -19.35 3.49 -0.62
C TRP A 47 -20.56 4.24 -1.17
N ASN A 48 -21.72 3.57 -1.22
CA ASN A 48 -23.03 4.10 -1.57
C ASN A 48 -23.10 4.68 -3.00
N TYR A 49 -22.56 3.95 -3.98
CA TYR A 49 -22.70 4.26 -5.40
C TYR A 49 -22.76 2.99 -6.26
N TRP A 50 -23.29 3.11 -7.48
CA TRP A 50 -23.32 2.03 -8.46
C TRP A 50 -22.03 2.03 -9.28
N THR A 51 -21.40 0.88 -9.43
CA THR A 51 -20.23 0.66 -10.27
C THR A 51 -20.65 -0.19 -11.46
N ASP A 52 -20.12 0.13 -12.64
CA ASP A 52 -20.30 -0.68 -13.85
C ASP A 52 -19.30 -1.85 -13.91
N ASP A 53 -18.36 -1.93 -12.95
CA ASP A 53 -17.23 -2.86 -12.96
C ASP A 53 -16.42 -2.81 -14.27
N GLY A 54 -16.39 -1.64 -14.91
CA GLY A 54 -15.59 -1.37 -16.11
C GLY A 54 -14.09 -1.37 -15.81
N PHE A 55 -13.70 -0.90 -14.63
CA PHE A 55 -12.38 -1.19 -14.06
C PHE A 55 -12.48 -2.48 -13.23
N GLY A 56 -12.31 -3.61 -13.91
CA GLY A 56 -12.46 -4.95 -13.35
C GLY A 56 -11.13 -5.63 -13.04
N TYR A 57 -11.17 -6.95 -12.90
CA TYR A 57 -10.00 -7.74 -12.58
C TYR A 57 -8.93 -7.70 -13.68
N PHE A 58 -9.34 -7.76 -14.95
CA PHE A 58 -8.42 -7.65 -16.09
C PHE A 58 -7.75 -6.27 -16.13
N GLU A 59 -8.53 -5.20 -15.98
CA GLU A 59 -8.01 -3.84 -16.05
C GLU A 59 -7.05 -3.52 -14.90
N GLY A 60 -7.29 -4.08 -13.70
CA GLY A 60 -6.34 -3.96 -12.58
C GLY A 60 -5.01 -4.69 -12.81
N LEU A 61 -5.05 -5.89 -13.40
CA LEU A 61 -3.84 -6.62 -13.80
C LEU A 61 -3.08 -5.88 -14.91
N GLN A 62 -3.79 -5.39 -15.92
CA GLN A 62 -3.20 -4.61 -17.01
C GLN A 62 -2.58 -3.31 -16.52
N LEU A 63 -3.26 -2.57 -15.63
CA LEU A 63 -2.72 -1.35 -15.05
C LEU A 63 -1.44 -1.64 -14.26
N ALA A 64 -1.35 -2.77 -13.56
CA ALA A 64 -0.14 -3.16 -12.86
C ALA A 64 1.02 -3.39 -13.84
N GLU A 65 0.76 -4.09 -14.96
CA GLU A 65 1.74 -4.31 -16.03
C GLU A 65 2.20 -2.99 -16.68
N ASP A 66 1.27 -2.11 -17.02
CA ASP A 66 1.54 -0.80 -17.64
C ASP A 66 2.38 0.12 -16.74
N LEU A 67 2.20 0.01 -15.42
CA LEU A 67 2.99 0.74 -14.43
C LEU A 67 4.34 0.05 -14.10
N GLY A 68 4.57 -1.17 -14.59
CA GLY A 68 5.73 -1.99 -14.26
C GLY A 68 5.77 -2.39 -12.79
N THR A 69 4.62 -2.64 -12.19
CA THR A 69 4.43 -2.90 -10.76
C THR A 69 3.83 -4.29 -10.51
N ALA A 70 4.05 -4.87 -9.32
CA ALA A 70 3.50 -6.18 -8.99
C ALA A 70 2.02 -6.09 -8.57
N PRO A 71 1.08 -6.81 -9.21
CA PRO A 71 -0.30 -6.87 -8.74
C PRO A 71 -0.40 -7.68 -7.44
N ILE A 72 -1.14 -7.16 -6.46
CA ILE A 72 -1.63 -7.88 -5.29
C ILE A 72 -3.14 -7.99 -5.43
N TRP A 73 -3.62 -9.19 -5.72
CA TRP A 73 -5.06 -9.42 -5.88
C TRP A 73 -5.71 -9.70 -4.52
N VAL A 74 -6.61 -8.81 -4.11
CA VAL A 74 -7.49 -8.99 -2.96
C VAL A 74 -8.78 -9.63 -3.42
N PHE A 75 -9.21 -10.71 -2.77
CA PHE A 75 -10.46 -11.39 -3.10
C PHE A 75 -11.35 -11.59 -1.88
N ASN A 76 -12.66 -11.74 -2.10
CA ASN A 76 -13.61 -12.01 -1.03
C ASN A 76 -13.43 -13.44 -0.50
N ASN A 77 -13.21 -13.58 0.81
CA ASN A 77 -12.97 -14.85 1.50
C ASN A 77 -14.24 -15.48 2.10
N GLY A 78 -15.42 -15.10 1.61
CA GLY A 78 -16.71 -15.48 2.20
C GLY A 78 -17.17 -14.55 3.32
N VAL A 79 -16.55 -13.38 3.49
CA VAL A 79 -16.96 -12.36 4.47
C VAL A 79 -17.43 -11.07 3.77
N SER A 80 -18.44 -10.46 4.38
CA SER A 80 -18.92 -9.10 4.16
C SER A 80 -19.02 -8.42 5.53
N HIS A 81 -19.29 -7.11 5.59
CA HIS A 81 -19.41 -6.46 6.90
C HIS A 81 -20.49 -7.09 7.79
N GLU A 82 -21.61 -7.54 7.22
CA GLU A 82 -22.76 -8.10 7.95
C GLU A 82 -22.81 -9.63 8.02
N GLN A 83 -22.08 -10.35 7.14
CA GLN A 83 -22.28 -11.78 6.93
C GLN A 83 -20.95 -12.52 6.74
N SER A 84 -20.90 -13.75 7.25
CA SER A 84 -19.80 -14.69 7.04
C SER A 84 -20.34 -16.04 6.59
N VAL A 85 -19.77 -16.60 5.51
CA VAL A 85 -20.09 -17.92 5.01
C VAL A 85 -19.42 -18.96 5.89
N ALA A 86 -20.20 -19.93 6.38
CA ALA A 86 -19.68 -21.03 7.18
C ALA A 86 -18.73 -21.90 6.35
N THR A 87 -17.70 -22.44 7.00
CA THR A 87 -16.59 -23.15 6.34
C THR A 87 -17.05 -24.30 5.46
N GLU A 88 -18.08 -25.05 5.87
CA GLU A 88 -18.63 -26.15 5.10
C GLU A 88 -19.28 -25.72 3.76
N LEU A 89 -19.55 -24.42 3.59
CA LEU A 89 -20.11 -23.83 2.37
C LEU A 89 -19.10 -22.99 1.58
N ILE A 90 -17.83 -22.92 2.00
CA ILE A 90 -16.84 -22.02 1.37
C ILE A 90 -16.27 -22.54 0.04
N GLY A 91 -16.43 -23.84 -0.24
CA GLY A 91 -15.88 -24.50 -1.43
C GLY A 91 -16.09 -23.75 -2.77
N PRO A 92 -17.30 -23.24 -3.08
CA PRO A 92 -17.53 -22.45 -4.29
C PRO A 92 -16.70 -21.16 -4.36
N PHE A 93 -16.42 -20.50 -3.24
CA PHE A 93 -15.55 -19.32 -3.19
C PHE A 93 -14.10 -19.71 -3.45
N VAL A 94 -13.64 -20.83 -2.87
CA VAL A 94 -12.29 -21.36 -3.11
C VAL A 94 -12.08 -21.66 -4.60
N GLN A 95 -13.03 -22.35 -5.24
CA GLN A 95 -12.96 -22.58 -6.69
C GLN A 95 -13.01 -21.27 -7.49
N ASN A 96 -13.82 -20.31 -7.05
CA ASN A 96 -13.91 -19.00 -7.68
C ASN A 96 -12.55 -18.29 -7.72
N VAL A 97 -11.76 -18.39 -6.65
CA VAL A 97 -10.41 -17.82 -6.55
C VAL A 97 -9.39 -18.59 -7.39
N LEU A 98 -9.41 -19.93 -7.36
CA LEU A 98 -8.51 -20.75 -8.19
C LEU A 98 -8.68 -20.47 -9.69
N ASP A 99 -9.92 -20.23 -10.11
CA ASP A 99 -10.29 -19.84 -11.46
C ASP A 99 -9.79 -18.43 -11.79
N GLY A 100 -9.81 -17.49 -10.84
CA GLY A 100 -9.24 -16.15 -11.04
C GLY A 100 -7.72 -16.15 -11.13
N ILE A 101 -7.05 -17.06 -10.40
CA ILE A 101 -5.61 -17.29 -10.58
C ILE A 101 -5.34 -17.95 -11.94
N GLU A 102 -6.19 -18.88 -12.40
CA GLU A 102 -6.07 -19.48 -13.73
C GLU A 102 -6.33 -18.47 -14.85
N PHE A 103 -7.24 -17.53 -14.65
CA PHE A 103 -7.42 -16.39 -15.56
C PHE A 103 -6.12 -15.59 -15.69
N ALA A 104 -5.49 -15.23 -14.57
CA ALA A 104 -4.27 -14.43 -14.59
C ALA A 104 -3.06 -15.21 -15.12
N ARG A 105 -2.90 -16.49 -14.74
CA ARG A 105 -1.65 -17.25 -14.92
C ARG A 105 -1.73 -18.44 -15.88
N GLY A 106 -2.94 -18.91 -16.19
CA GLY A 106 -3.15 -20.14 -16.94
C GLY A 106 -2.73 -20.03 -18.41
N PRO A 107 -2.42 -21.17 -19.06
CA PRO A 107 -2.13 -21.20 -20.48
C PRO A 107 -3.38 -20.85 -21.30
N VAL A 108 -3.20 -20.41 -22.54
CA VAL A 108 -4.30 -19.97 -23.42
C VAL A 108 -5.31 -21.06 -23.79
N ASP A 109 -4.99 -22.34 -23.52
CA ASP A 109 -5.87 -23.49 -23.74
C ASP A 109 -6.59 -23.97 -22.46
N SER A 110 -6.34 -23.33 -21.31
CA SER A 110 -7.14 -23.54 -20.11
C SER A 110 -8.45 -22.77 -20.17
N THR A 111 -9.42 -23.16 -19.34
CA THR A 111 -10.75 -22.52 -19.30
C THR A 111 -10.64 -21.01 -19.14
N TRP A 112 -9.91 -20.55 -18.12
CA TRP A 112 -9.83 -19.12 -17.82
C TRP A 112 -8.67 -18.40 -18.50
N GLY A 113 -7.59 -19.11 -18.85
CA GLY A 113 -6.52 -18.54 -19.67
C GLY A 113 -6.98 -18.23 -21.10
N ALA A 114 -7.90 -19.03 -21.65
CA ALA A 114 -8.55 -18.74 -22.92
C ALA A 114 -9.37 -17.44 -22.88
N VAL A 115 -10.11 -17.18 -21.79
CA VAL A 115 -10.86 -15.92 -21.62
C VAL A 115 -9.91 -14.72 -21.59
N ARG A 116 -8.80 -14.80 -20.83
CA ARG A 116 -7.77 -13.75 -20.82
C ARG A 116 -7.21 -13.49 -22.23
N ALA A 117 -6.91 -14.55 -22.96
CA ALA A 117 -6.40 -14.46 -24.33
C ALA A 117 -7.40 -13.83 -25.30
N GLU A 118 -8.68 -14.19 -25.21
CA GLU A 118 -9.77 -13.61 -26.01
C GLU A 118 -9.98 -12.12 -25.70
N MET A 119 -9.77 -11.72 -24.45
CA MET A 119 -9.74 -10.30 -24.04
C MET A 119 -8.50 -9.54 -24.55
N GLY A 120 -7.63 -10.18 -25.33
CA GLY A 120 -6.50 -9.55 -26.01
C GLY A 120 -5.16 -9.69 -25.31
N HIS A 121 -5.08 -10.48 -24.22
CA HIS A 121 -3.83 -10.69 -23.47
C HIS A 121 -3.49 -12.18 -23.35
N PRO A 122 -2.82 -12.78 -24.35
CA PRO A 122 -2.50 -14.20 -24.34
C PRO A 122 -1.44 -14.58 -23.30
N GLU A 123 -0.57 -13.65 -22.89
CA GLU A 123 0.52 -13.95 -21.96
C GLU A 123 0.02 -13.99 -20.50
N PRO A 124 0.58 -14.83 -19.63
CA PRO A 124 0.26 -14.80 -18.20
C PRO A 124 0.68 -13.47 -17.53
N PHE A 125 -0.18 -12.91 -16.69
CA PHE A 125 0.18 -11.81 -15.81
C PHE A 125 1.10 -12.28 -14.67
N GLN A 126 1.94 -11.37 -14.16
CA GLN A 126 2.88 -11.65 -13.06
C GLN A 126 2.20 -11.59 -11.67
N LEU A 127 1.12 -12.35 -11.49
CA LEU A 127 0.42 -12.45 -10.21
C LEU A 127 1.17 -13.36 -9.23
N GLN A 128 1.95 -12.74 -8.34
CA GLN A 128 2.76 -13.44 -7.32
C GLN A 128 2.15 -13.37 -5.93
N HIS A 129 1.26 -12.41 -5.67
CA HIS A 129 0.70 -12.15 -4.35
C HIS A 129 -0.82 -12.12 -4.40
N VAL A 130 -1.45 -12.76 -3.41
CA VAL A 130 -2.90 -12.68 -3.18
C VAL A 130 -3.21 -12.42 -1.72
N ALA A 131 -4.26 -11.66 -1.45
CA ALA A 131 -4.75 -11.36 -0.10
C ALA A 131 -6.14 -11.98 0.13
N VAL A 132 -6.28 -12.72 1.23
CA VAL A 132 -7.44 -13.55 1.54
C VAL A 132 -8.47 -12.76 2.36
N GLY A 133 -9.16 -11.83 1.71
CA GLY A 133 -10.14 -10.92 2.33
C GLY A 133 -9.59 -9.53 2.61
N ASN A 134 -10.28 -8.80 3.50
CA ASN A 134 -9.88 -7.48 3.98
C ASN A 134 -10.40 -7.25 5.41
N GLU A 135 -9.52 -6.90 6.37
CA GLU A 135 -9.91 -6.60 7.77
C GLU A 135 -10.77 -7.67 8.49
N ASP A 136 -10.71 -8.92 8.02
CA ASP A 136 -11.64 -9.97 8.41
C ASP A 136 -11.20 -10.81 9.62
N CYS A 137 -10.00 -10.60 10.16
CA CYS A 137 -9.39 -11.52 11.12
C CYS A 137 -10.29 -11.90 12.31
N ASN A 138 -11.10 -10.94 12.79
CA ASN A 138 -11.99 -11.12 13.94
C ASN A 138 -13.41 -11.59 13.55
N LYS A 139 -13.68 -11.84 12.27
CA LYS A 139 -14.99 -12.22 11.76
C LYS A 139 -15.22 -13.73 11.95
N PRO A 140 -16.47 -14.16 12.10
CA PRO A 140 -16.80 -15.58 12.16
C PRO A 140 -16.23 -16.35 10.97
N TYR A 141 -15.70 -17.54 11.24
CA TYR A 141 -15.14 -18.47 10.25
C TYR A 141 -13.89 -18.00 9.48
N TYR A 142 -13.35 -16.79 9.72
CA TYR A 142 -12.19 -16.29 8.97
C TYR A 142 -11.02 -17.28 8.96
N THR A 143 -10.50 -17.68 10.12
CA THR A 143 -9.32 -18.54 10.20
C THR A 143 -9.56 -19.90 9.54
N SER A 144 -10.75 -20.48 9.70
CA SER A 144 -11.10 -21.75 9.06
C SER A 144 -11.28 -21.61 7.55
N ASN A 145 -11.91 -20.55 7.06
CA ASN A 145 -12.05 -20.27 5.64
C ASN A 145 -10.68 -20.00 5.00
N TYR A 146 -9.85 -19.19 5.66
CA TYR A 146 -8.48 -18.90 5.27
C TYR A 146 -7.70 -20.19 5.02
N MET A 147 -7.82 -21.19 5.91
CA MET A 147 -7.13 -22.48 5.73
C MET A 147 -7.59 -23.22 4.48
N GLU A 148 -8.88 -23.16 4.12
CA GLU A 148 -9.39 -23.75 2.87
C GLU A 148 -8.78 -23.06 1.63
N PHE A 149 -8.74 -21.72 1.62
CA PHE A 149 -8.09 -20.96 0.55
C PHE A 149 -6.58 -21.24 0.49
N TYR A 150 -5.90 -21.16 1.63
CA TYR A 150 -4.45 -21.36 1.74
C TYR A 150 -4.04 -22.73 1.21
N ASN A 151 -4.69 -23.81 1.68
CA ASN A 151 -4.38 -25.17 1.27
C ASN A 151 -4.64 -25.37 -0.24
N ALA A 152 -5.76 -24.88 -0.74
CA ALA A 152 -6.11 -25.03 -2.16
C ALA A 152 -5.15 -24.25 -3.08
N ILE A 153 -4.82 -23.01 -2.72
CA ILE A 153 -3.90 -22.17 -3.48
C ILE A 153 -2.49 -22.75 -3.43
N LYS A 154 -1.96 -23.11 -2.25
CA LYS A 154 -0.61 -23.70 -2.15
C LYS A 154 -0.51 -25.06 -2.84
N LEU A 155 -1.59 -25.82 -2.94
CA LEU A 155 -1.60 -27.08 -3.69
C LEU A 155 -1.48 -26.87 -5.20
N LYS A 156 -2.19 -25.89 -5.78
CA LYS A 156 -2.20 -25.64 -7.23
C LYS A 156 -1.10 -24.67 -7.69
N TYR A 157 -0.75 -23.71 -6.83
CA TYR A 157 0.17 -22.60 -7.09
C TYR A 157 1.11 -22.37 -5.88
N PRO A 158 2.02 -23.32 -5.60
CA PRO A 158 2.88 -23.28 -4.41
C PRO A 158 3.80 -22.06 -4.33
N ASP A 159 4.03 -21.39 -5.47
CA ASP A 159 4.87 -20.21 -5.61
C ASP A 159 4.16 -18.88 -5.27
N ILE A 160 2.82 -18.85 -5.22
CA ILE A 160 2.08 -17.65 -4.82
C ILE A 160 2.29 -17.37 -3.35
N GLN A 161 2.63 -16.13 -3.03
CA GLN A 161 2.68 -15.63 -1.66
C GLN A 161 1.27 -15.21 -1.21
N ILE A 162 0.85 -15.74 -0.07
CA ILE A 162 -0.49 -15.54 0.50
C ILE A 162 -0.38 -14.59 1.69
N ILE A 163 -1.17 -13.51 1.64
CA ILE A 163 -1.30 -12.50 2.67
C ILE A 163 -2.53 -12.83 3.53
N SER A 164 -2.34 -13.02 4.83
CA SER A 164 -3.44 -13.08 5.81
C SER A 164 -3.80 -11.67 6.28
N ASN A 165 -5.09 -11.36 6.47
CA ASN A 165 -5.53 -10.10 7.07
C ASN A 165 -5.50 -10.07 8.61
N CYS A 166 -4.91 -11.09 9.24
CA CYS A 166 -4.63 -11.04 10.66
C CYS A 166 -3.31 -10.32 10.93
N ASP A 167 -3.33 -9.32 11.81
CA ASP A 167 -2.12 -8.62 12.25
C ASP A 167 -1.24 -9.55 13.11
N ALA A 168 0.04 -9.66 12.76
CA ALA A 168 1.05 -10.42 13.50
C ALA A 168 2.19 -9.56 14.07
N SER A 169 2.02 -8.23 14.12
CA SER A 169 3.03 -7.27 14.56
C SER A 169 3.37 -7.41 16.04
N ILE A 170 2.42 -7.86 16.87
CA ILE A 170 2.58 -8.05 18.33
C ILE A 170 2.61 -9.53 18.70
N ALA A 171 1.69 -10.32 18.15
CA ALA A 171 1.54 -11.74 18.47
C ALA A 171 1.65 -12.58 17.18
N PRO A 172 2.22 -13.80 17.22
CA PRO A 172 2.32 -14.63 16.04
C PRO A 172 0.93 -15.09 15.55
N LEU A 173 0.79 -15.34 14.25
CA LEU A 173 -0.38 -15.99 13.69
C LEU A 173 -0.51 -17.43 14.21
N ASP A 174 -1.75 -17.90 14.35
CA ASP A 174 -2.09 -19.28 14.66
C ASP A 174 -2.24 -20.18 13.41
N HIS A 175 -2.01 -19.60 12.22
CA HIS A 175 -2.09 -20.25 10.91
C HIS A 175 -0.92 -19.84 10.02
N PRO A 176 -0.56 -20.64 8.99
CA PRO A 176 0.51 -20.30 8.07
C PRO A 176 0.14 -19.14 7.15
N ALA A 177 1.09 -18.25 6.89
CA ALA A 177 1.00 -17.21 5.87
C ALA A 177 2.41 -16.87 5.38
N ASP A 178 2.53 -16.31 4.18
CA ASP A 178 3.81 -15.75 3.71
C ASP A 178 3.98 -14.32 4.22
N LEU A 179 2.87 -13.57 4.26
CA LEU A 179 2.78 -12.22 4.78
C LEU A 179 1.54 -12.04 5.65
N TYR A 180 1.58 -11.04 6.52
CA TYR A 180 0.42 -10.58 7.28
C TYR A 180 0.12 -9.11 6.99
N ASP A 181 -1.15 -8.77 6.98
CA ASP A 181 -1.65 -7.41 6.73
C ASP A 181 -1.65 -6.58 8.01
N TYR A 182 -1.32 -5.31 7.89
CA TYR A 182 -1.33 -4.33 8.97
C TYR A 182 -1.97 -3.03 8.48
N HIS A 183 -3.05 -2.62 9.16
CA HIS A 183 -3.78 -1.39 8.86
C HIS A 183 -3.69 -0.41 10.03
N ILE A 184 -3.48 0.87 9.73
CA ILE A 184 -3.54 1.92 10.75
C ILE A 184 -4.11 3.25 10.24
N TYR A 185 -5.24 3.64 10.81
CA TYR A 185 -5.82 4.98 10.65
C TYR A 185 -5.92 5.64 12.02
N THR A 186 -5.20 6.75 12.22
CA THR A 186 -5.17 7.42 13.52
C THR A 186 -4.83 8.90 13.40
N ASN A 187 -4.76 9.64 14.51
CA ASN A 187 -4.34 11.05 14.49
C ASN A 187 -2.82 11.19 14.32
N ALA A 188 -2.34 12.40 13.99
CA ALA A 188 -0.94 12.61 13.62
C ALA A 188 0.04 12.30 14.77
N LYS A 189 -0.33 12.63 16.02
CA LYS A 189 0.53 12.37 17.18
C LYS A 189 0.72 10.87 17.42
N ASN A 190 -0.36 10.11 17.30
CA ASN A 190 -0.33 8.66 17.46
C ASN A 190 0.50 8.02 16.35
N LEU A 191 0.27 8.38 15.08
CA LEU A 191 1.02 7.81 13.97
C LEU A 191 2.52 8.15 14.06
N PHE A 192 2.85 9.39 14.46
CA PHE A 192 4.24 9.76 14.75
C PHE A 192 4.86 8.90 15.88
N ALA A 193 4.11 8.61 16.95
CA ALA A 193 4.58 7.73 18.02
C ALA A 193 4.81 6.28 17.54
N MET A 194 4.04 5.84 16.56
CA MET A 194 4.11 4.50 15.95
C MET A 194 5.29 4.32 14.98
N ARG A 195 6.17 5.31 14.81
CA ARG A 195 7.44 5.15 14.09
C ARG A 195 8.37 4.06 14.66
N HIS A 196 8.07 3.54 15.85
CA HIS A 196 8.74 2.42 16.50
C HIS A 196 7.90 1.14 16.55
N GLN A 197 6.78 1.08 15.81
CA GLN A 197 5.80 -0.02 15.87
C GLN A 197 6.45 -1.40 15.65
N PHE A 198 7.37 -1.49 14.69
CA PHE A 198 7.97 -2.76 14.27
C PHE A 198 9.34 -3.04 14.93
N ASP A 199 9.86 -2.13 15.75
CA ASP A 199 11.19 -2.25 16.36
C ASP A 199 11.31 -3.54 17.20
N HIS A 200 10.23 -3.96 17.85
CA HIS A 200 10.19 -5.13 18.71
C HIS A 200 9.35 -6.30 18.15
N SER A 201 8.83 -6.16 16.94
CA SER A 201 8.09 -7.24 16.28
C SER A 201 9.02 -8.44 16.00
N SER A 202 8.44 -9.65 16.03
CA SER A 202 9.19 -10.87 15.76
C SER A 202 9.75 -10.88 14.33
N ARG A 203 11.04 -11.19 14.18
CA ARG A 203 11.67 -11.48 12.87
C ARG A 203 11.50 -12.94 12.44
N SER A 204 10.83 -13.74 13.27
CA SER A 204 10.45 -15.12 13.00
C SER A 204 8.98 -15.15 12.59
N GLY A 205 8.65 -15.76 11.45
CA GLY A 205 7.29 -15.84 10.92
C GLY A 205 7.10 -15.06 9.62
N PRO A 206 5.84 -14.79 9.22
CA PRO A 206 5.53 -14.04 8.00
C PRO A 206 6.06 -12.61 8.05
N LYS A 207 6.35 -12.03 6.88
CA LYS A 207 6.72 -10.61 6.75
C LYS A 207 5.49 -9.71 6.87
N ALA A 208 5.70 -8.47 7.26
CA ALA A 208 4.60 -7.50 7.36
C ALA A 208 4.31 -6.85 6.00
N PHE A 209 3.04 -6.67 5.70
CA PHE A 209 2.53 -5.78 4.67
C PHE A 209 1.67 -4.70 5.34
N VAL A 210 2.18 -3.46 5.40
CA VAL A 210 1.39 -2.31 5.86
C VAL A 210 0.48 -1.85 4.73
N SER A 211 -0.62 -2.55 4.50
CA SER A 211 -1.39 -2.35 3.27
C SER A 211 -2.27 -1.09 3.29
N GLU A 212 -2.55 -0.56 4.48
CA GLU A 212 -3.27 0.70 4.65
C GLU A 212 -2.69 1.50 5.82
N TYR A 213 -2.25 2.74 5.54
CA TYR A 213 -1.95 3.72 6.58
C TYR A 213 -2.36 5.12 6.15
N ALA A 214 -2.87 5.91 7.10
CA ALA A 214 -3.07 7.35 6.94
C ALA A 214 -3.31 8.03 8.30
N VAL A 215 -2.95 9.31 8.38
CA VAL A 215 -3.53 10.18 9.41
C VAL A 215 -4.94 10.53 9.00
N THR A 216 -5.92 10.42 9.90
CA THR A 216 -7.33 10.73 9.63
C THR A 216 -7.91 11.74 10.63
N GLY A 217 -9.17 12.12 10.41
CA GLY A 217 -9.89 13.06 11.27
C GLY A 217 -9.39 14.50 11.10
N THR A 218 -9.49 15.30 12.16
CA THR A 218 -9.21 16.75 12.09
C THR A 218 -7.78 17.08 11.71
N ASP A 219 -6.81 16.25 12.10
CA ASP A 219 -5.39 16.46 11.82
C ASP A 219 -5.07 16.33 10.33
N SER A 220 -5.86 15.54 9.61
CA SER A 220 -5.68 15.31 8.18
C SER A 220 -6.32 16.39 7.30
N GLY A 221 -7.42 17.01 7.76
CA GLY A 221 -8.25 17.88 6.94
C GLY A 221 -8.61 17.21 5.60
N THR A 222 -8.22 17.79 4.46
CA THR A 222 -8.30 17.14 3.14
C THR A 222 -6.95 16.68 2.60
N GLY A 223 -5.90 16.76 3.41
CA GLY A 223 -4.51 16.47 3.09
C GLY A 223 -3.61 17.57 3.63
N SER A 224 -3.29 17.52 4.92
CA SER A 224 -2.49 18.54 5.61
C SER A 224 -0.99 18.20 5.66
N LEU A 225 -0.15 19.23 5.82
CA LEU A 225 1.27 19.05 6.13
C LEU A 225 1.47 18.26 7.44
N TYR A 226 0.61 18.48 8.45
CA TYR A 226 0.71 17.81 9.74
C TYR A 226 0.56 16.29 9.62
N ALA A 227 -0.40 15.84 8.80
CA ALA A 227 -0.57 14.44 8.44
C ALA A 227 0.68 13.89 7.74
N ALA A 228 1.13 14.56 6.69
CA ALA A 228 2.29 14.13 5.90
C ALA A 228 3.58 14.00 6.74
N LEU A 229 3.80 14.87 7.73
CA LEU A 229 4.96 14.77 8.62
C LEU A 229 4.89 13.53 9.52
N ALA A 230 3.72 13.22 10.10
CA ALA A 230 3.55 12.02 10.92
C ALA A 230 3.68 10.73 10.09
N GLU A 231 3.13 10.73 8.88
CA GLU A 231 3.22 9.64 7.91
C GLU A 231 4.66 9.41 7.45
N ALA A 232 5.41 10.48 7.16
CA ALA A 232 6.83 10.38 6.83
C ALA A 232 7.65 9.77 7.98
N ALA A 233 7.36 10.15 9.22
CA ALA A 233 8.03 9.56 10.39
C ALA A 233 7.72 8.07 10.52
N PHE A 234 6.47 7.68 10.29
CA PHE A 234 6.05 6.28 10.30
C PHE A 234 6.73 5.47 9.18
N LEU A 235 6.82 6.02 7.96
CA LEU A 235 7.55 5.39 6.85
C LEU A 235 9.05 5.27 7.10
N ILE A 236 9.68 6.22 7.80
CA ILE A 236 11.08 6.06 8.23
C ILE A 236 11.19 4.88 9.22
N GLY A 237 10.24 4.75 10.15
CA GLY A 237 10.14 3.58 11.03
C GLY A 237 10.03 2.26 10.27
N ILE A 238 9.21 2.22 9.24
CA ILE A 238 9.09 1.06 8.33
C ILE A 238 10.41 0.79 7.61
N GLU A 239 11.07 1.81 7.07
CA GLU A 239 12.35 1.69 6.36
C GLU A 239 13.47 1.13 7.26
N LEU A 240 13.52 1.57 8.52
CA LEU A 240 14.44 1.06 9.54
C LEU A 240 14.16 -0.41 9.91
N ASN A 241 12.94 -0.89 9.70
CA ASN A 241 12.50 -2.26 9.94
C ASN A 241 12.23 -3.02 8.61
N SER A 242 12.87 -2.60 7.52
CA SER A 242 12.71 -3.21 6.18
C SER A 242 13.24 -4.65 6.08
N ASP A 243 13.95 -5.13 7.10
CA ASP A 243 14.23 -6.55 7.29
C ASP A 243 12.95 -7.37 7.56
N LEU A 244 11.92 -6.76 8.15
CA LEU A 244 10.64 -7.37 8.51
C LEU A 244 9.46 -6.89 7.66
N VAL A 245 9.35 -5.57 7.44
CA VAL A 245 8.25 -4.96 6.69
C VAL A 245 8.61 -4.92 5.21
N GLN A 246 7.90 -5.69 4.40
CA GLN A 246 8.23 -5.88 2.99
C GLN A 246 7.53 -4.85 2.08
N MET A 247 6.32 -4.44 2.43
CA MET A 247 5.48 -3.58 1.59
C MET A 247 4.71 -2.58 2.46
N ALA A 248 4.47 -1.38 1.93
CA ALA A 248 3.65 -0.37 2.57
C ALA A 248 2.88 0.46 1.53
N SER A 249 1.58 0.70 1.75
CA SER A 249 0.74 1.53 0.88
C SER A 249 -0.12 2.51 1.66
N TYR A 250 -0.14 3.76 1.20
CA TYR A 250 -1.05 4.77 1.70
C TYR A 250 -2.47 4.47 1.21
N ALA A 251 -3.47 4.72 2.04
CA ALA A 251 -4.86 4.58 1.66
C ALA A 251 -5.75 5.71 2.25
N PRO A 252 -6.78 6.16 1.50
CA PRO A 252 -7.05 5.85 0.09
C PRO A 252 -6.18 6.65 -0.89
N LEU A 253 -5.96 6.10 -2.09
CA LEU A 253 -5.12 6.74 -3.11
C LEU A 253 -5.84 7.89 -3.84
N PHE A 254 -7.16 7.78 -4.01
CA PHE A 254 -7.93 8.62 -4.94
C PHE A 254 -9.22 9.14 -4.35
N VAL A 255 -9.53 10.39 -4.68
CA VAL A 255 -10.85 10.97 -4.44
C VAL A 255 -11.28 11.91 -5.55
N ASN A 256 -12.53 11.75 -5.96
CA ASN A 256 -13.21 12.76 -6.76
C ASN A 256 -13.70 13.88 -5.83
N ALA A 257 -13.20 15.10 -6.04
CA ALA A 257 -13.53 16.26 -5.22
C ALA A 257 -15.03 16.58 -5.17
N ASN A 258 -15.81 16.10 -6.13
CA ASN A 258 -17.25 16.29 -6.20
C ASN A 258 -18.06 15.24 -5.39
N ASP A 259 -17.45 14.13 -4.97
CA ASP A 259 -18.12 13.08 -4.19
C ASP A 259 -17.16 12.45 -3.17
N ARG A 260 -16.78 13.25 -2.20
CA ARG A 260 -15.83 12.87 -1.15
C ARG A 260 -16.54 12.11 -0.02
N ARG A 261 -16.18 10.85 0.18
CA ARG A 261 -16.74 9.95 1.21
C ARG A 261 -15.78 9.62 2.35
N TRP A 262 -14.48 9.75 2.10
CA TRP A 262 -13.41 9.55 3.08
C TRP A 262 -12.43 10.74 3.06
N ASN A 263 -11.66 10.89 4.13
CA ASN A 263 -10.58 11.86 4.25
C ASN A 263 -9.44 11.31 5.11
N PRO A 264 -8.18 11.62 4.76
CA PRO A 264 -7.70 12.31 3.55
C PRO A 264 -7.51 11.31 2.39
N ASP A 265 -7.00 11.78 1.24
CA ASP A 265 -6.59 10.95 0.10
C ASP A 265 -5.31 11.50 -0.51
N ALA A 266 -4.53 10.67 -1.19
CA ALA A 266 -3.27 11.11 -1.80
C ALA A 266 -3.49 12.00 -3.04
N ILE A 267 -4.38 11.58 -3.95
CA ILE A 267 -4.62 12.25 -5.23
C ILE A 267 -6.08 12.72 -5.30
N VAL A 268 -6.25 14.03 -5.44
CA VAL A 268 -7.58 14.65 -5.57
C VAL A 268 -7.78 15.05 -7.02
N PHE A 269 -8.92 14.67 -7.60
CA PHE A 269 -9.25 15.00 -8.99
C PHE A 269 -10.70 15.42 -9.16
N ASN A 270 -11.00 16.04 -10.28
CA ASN A 270 -12.34 16.22 -10.80
C ASN A 270 -12.33 15.90 -12.31
N SER A 271 -13.35 16.32 -13.08
CA SER A 271 -13.44 16.01 -14.51
C SER A 271 -12.35 16.61 -15.41
N ASN A 272 -11.55 17.60 -14.96
CA ASN A 272 -10.57 18.27 -15.82
C ASN A 272 -9.22 18.62 -15.18
N GLN A 273 -9.06 18.42 -13.87
CA GLN A 273 -7.83 18.74 -13.16
C GLN A 273 -7.61 17.80 -11.97
N GLN A 274 -6.36 17.78 -11.49
CA GLN A 274 -5.92 16.95 -10.38
C GLN A 274 -4.79 17.63 -9.61
N TYR A 275 -4.64 17.30 -8.33
CA TYR A 275 -3.48 17.67 -7.52
C TYR A 275 -3.12 16.58 -6.52
N GLY A 276 -1.87 16.60 -6.06
CA GLY A 276 -1.38 15.72 -5.00
C GLY A 276 -1.44 16.44 -3.66
N THR A 277 -1.96 15.77 -2.63
CA THR A 277 -1.89 16.26 -1.26
C THR A 277 -0.45 16.23 -0.74
N PRO A 278 -0.14 16.90 0.38
CA PRO A 278 1.14 16.74 1.08
C PRO A 278 1.52 15.27 1.27
N SER A 279 0.57 14.39 1.60
CA SER A 279 0.81 12.93 1.72
C SER A 279 1.23 12.27 0.40
N TYR A 280 0.71 12.73 -0.75
CA TYR A 280 1.19 12.27 -2.07
C TYR A 280 2.63 12.70 -2.33
N TRP A 281 2.94 13.98 -2.11
CA TRP A 281 4.29 14.50 -2.34
C TRP A 281 5.29 13.93 -1.35
N MET A 282 4.87 13.60 -0.13
CA MET A 282 5.71 12.96 0.87
C MET A 282 6.18 11.60 0.38
N GLN A 283 5.27 10.80 -0.23
CA GLN A 283 5.63 9.52 -0.84
C GLN A 283 6.66 9.68 -1.97
N HIS A 284 6.75 10.85 -2.64
CA HIS A 284 7.81 11.07 -3.64
C HIS A 284 9.21 11.03 -3.05
N PHE A 285 9.38 11.40 -1.78
CA PHE A 285 10.69 11.31 -1.10
C PHE A 285 11.09 9.86 -0.77
N PHE A 286 10.14 8.93 -0.80
CA PHE A 286 10.37 7.50 -0.51
C PHE A 286 10.49 6.62 -1.76
N LYS A 287 10.37 7.17 -2.99
CA LYS A 287 10.54 6.37 -4.22
C LYS A 287 11.87 5.62 -4.26
N SER A 288 12.93 6.32 -3.84
CA SER A 288 14.29 5.77 -3.81
C SER A 288 14.53 4.84 -2.62
N SER A 289 13.52 4.56 -1.80
CA SER A 289 13.57 3.51 -0.77
C SER A 289 13.30 2.13 -1.37
N ASN A 290 12.51 2.05 -2.44
CA ASN A 290 12.21 0.79 -3.10
C ASN A 290 13.49 0.22 -3.74
N GLY A 291 13.88 -0.99 -3.33
CA GLY A 291 15.11 -1.66 -3.78
C GLY A 291 16.42 -1.07 -3.24
N ALA A 292 16.36 -0.12 -2.30
CA ALA A 292 17.55 0.45 -1.67
C ALA A 292 18.05 -0.38 -0.49
N HIS A 293 19.32 -0.17 -0.13
CA HIS A 293 19.93 -0.81 1.03
C HIS A 293 19.94 0.14 2.22
N LEU A 294 19.37 -0.28 3.35
CA LEU A 294 19.47 0.48 4.59
C LEU A 294 20.94 0.61 5.04
N ILE A 295 21.35 1.82 5.37
CA ILE A 295 22.67 2.14 5.90
C ILE A 295 22.54 2.44 7.40
N PRO A 296 23.31 1.77 8.27
CA PRO A 296 23.31 2.09 9.69
C PRO A 296 23.63 3.57 9.92
N SER A 297 22.72 4.27 10.59
CA SER A 297 22.86 5.68 10.94
C SER A 297 22.56 5.87 12.42
N THR A 298 23.28 6.79 13.06
CA THR A 298 23.00 7.22 14.44
C THR A 298 22.71 8.71 14.47
N VAL A 299 21.73 9.11 15.28
CA VAL A 299 21.43 10.51 15.55
C VAL A 299 21.96 10.85 16.93
N GLN A 300 22.73 11.93 17.01
CA GLN A 300 23.25 12.47 18.27
C GLN A 300 22.74 13.89 18.43
N ALA A 301 22.47 14.27 19.67
CA ALA A 301 22.08 15.62 20.04
C ALA A 301 22.96 16.11 21.19
N ASP A 302 23.21 17.41 21.21
CA ASP A 302 23.76 18.08 22.39
C ASP A 302 22.80 17.90 23.57
N SER A 303 23.32 17.99 24.79
CA SER A 303 22.56 17.71 26.02
C SER A 303 21.30 18.56 26.22
N SER A 304 21.18 19.70 25.52
CA SER A 304 20.02 20.59 25.54
C SER A 304 18.95 20.29 24.50
N THR A 305 19.21 19.39 23.54
CA THR A 305 18.32 19.16 22.39
C THR A 305 17.60 17.82 22.54
N SER A 306 16.26 17.86 22.59
CA SER A 306 15.45 16.64 22.64
C SER A 306 15.32 16.00 21.27
N LEU A 307 15.66 14.71 21.17
CA LEU A 307 15.45 13.90 19.97
C LEU A 307 14.03 13.31 19.86
N ALA A 308 13.13 13.61 20.81
CA ALA A 308 11.81 12.98 20.87
C ALA A 308 10.91 13.30 19.66
N SER A 309 11.21 14.37 18.93
CA SER A 309 10.42 14.88 17.80
C SER A 309 11.08 14.68 16.43
N ILE A 310 12.25 14.04 16.38
CA ILE A 310 12.98 13.78 15.13
C ILE A 310 13.12 12.28 14.89
N ILE A 311 13.06 11.89 13.62
CA ILE A 311 13.47 10.56 13.16
C ILE A 311 14.20 10.70 11.83
N THR A 312 15.20 9.84 11.61
CA THR A 312 16.01 9.83 10.40
C THR A 312 16.29 8.42 9.92
N SER A 313 16.55 8.28 8.63
CA SER A 313 17.13 7.07 8.04
C SER A 313 18.16 7.45 6.97
N ALA A 314 19.02 6.49 6.65
CA ALA A 314 19.94 6.60 5.53
C ALA A 314 19.85 5.34 4.66
N VAL A 315 19.76 5.50 3.34
CA VAL A 315 19.74 4.39 2.39
C VAL A 315 20.75 4.62 1.28
N ARG A 316 21.31 3.51 0.77
CA ARG A 316 22.07 3.49 -0.47
C ARG A 316 21.16 3.05 -1.61
N PHE A 317 20.95 3.94 -2.57
CA PHE A 317 20.09 3.72 -3.71
C PHE A 317 20.91 3.63 -5.01
N HIS A 318 20.71 2.57 -5.78
CA HIS A 318 21.29 2.42 -7.11
C HIS A 318 20.32 2.89 -8.18
N ASN A 319 20.69 3.90 -8.96
CA ASN A 319 19.91 4.32 -10.12
C ASN A 319 20.35 3.55 -11.36
N ALA A 320 19.62 2.48 -11.69
CA ALA A 320 19.93 1.59 -12.82
C ALA A 320 20.06 2.31 -14.18
N SER A 321 19.31 3.39 -14.43
CA SER A 321 19.37 4.12 -15.71
C SER A 321 20.67 4.90 -15.88
N SER A 322 21.22 5.42 -14.78
CA SER A 322 22.46 6.21 -14.79
C SER A 322 23.70 5.41 -14.37
N GLY A 323 23.51 4.26 -13.72
CA GLY A 323 24.57 3.49 -13.06
C GLY A 323 25.11 4.12 -11.77
N MET A 324 24.51 5.21 -11.30
CA MET A 324 24.97 5.98 -10.15
C MET A 324 24.45 5.43 -8.81
N GLU A 325 25.30 5.49 -7.79
CA GLU A 325 24.95 5.21 -6.40
C GLU A 325 24.70 6.52 -5.64
N TYR A 326 23.61 6.56 -4.87
CA TYR A 326 23.24 7.70 -4.04
C TYR A 326 23.16 7.29 -2.57
N LEU A 327 23.78 8.08 -1.69
CA LEU A 327 23.46 8.08 -0.27
C LEU A 327 22.31 9.06 -0.05
N ILE A 328 21.15 8.56 0.37
CA ILE A 328 19.95 9.36 0.63
C ILE A 328 19.70 9.36 2.13
N VAL A 329 19.72 10.54 2.73
CA VAL A 329 19.39 10.74 4.14
C VAL A 329 18.02 11.41 4.22
N LYS A 330 17.10 10.78 4.95
CA LYS A 330 15.77 11.32 5.22
C LYS A 330 15.69 11.76 6.66
N ALA A 331 15.08 12.91 6.93
CA ALA A 331 14.90 13.44 8.27
C ALA A 331 13.53 14.11 8.38
N VAL A 332 12.80 13.79 9.44
CA VAL A 332 11.51 14.40 9.76
C VAL A 332 11.63 15.09 11.10
N ASN A 333 11.28 16.38 11.15
CA ASN A 333 11.10 17.13 12.38
C ASN A 333 9.59 17.34 12.61
N PHE A 334 9.03 16.62 13.56
CA PHE A 334 7.63 16.73 13.97
C PHE A 334 7.44 17.75 15.11
N GLY A 335 8.53 18.37 15.58
CA GLY A 335 8.51 19.41 16.60
C GLY A 335 8.19 20.79 16.03
N ASN A 336 8.00 21.76 16.93
CA ASN A 336 7.75 23.17 16.60
C ASN A 336 9.00 24.06 16.67
N THR A 337 10.18 23.46 16.84
CA THR A 337 11.46 24.16 16.92
C THR A 337 12.33 23.76 15.74
N SER A 338 12.99 24.74 15.12
CA SER A 338 13.97 24.47 14.07
C SER A 338 15.19 23.77 14.65
N LEU A 339 15.65 22.74 13.97
CA LEU A 339 16.83 21.95 14.35
C LEU A 339 17.91 22.10 13.28
N ASN A 340 19.16 22.31 13.71
CA ASN A 340 20.31 22.25 12.82
C ASN A 340 20.85 20.82 12.81
N VAL A 341 20.85 20.16 11.65
CA VAL A 341 21.33 18.78 11.49
C VAL A 341 22.66 18.81 10.74
N ASN A 342 23.71 18.32 11.38
CA ASN A 342 25.01 18.13 10.75
C ASN A 342 25.14 16.67 10.30
N LEU A 343 25.39 16.45 9.01
CA LEU A 343 25.60 15.11 8.46
C LEU A 343 27.09 14.78 8.43
N ALA A 344 27.49 13.72 9.13
CA ALA A 344 28.83 13.15 9.05
C ALA A 344 28.76 11.76 8.41
N VAL A 345 29.48 11.59 7.29
CA VAL A 345 29.57 10.31 6.58
C VAL A 345 30.97 9.75 6.77
N THR A 346 31.06 8.52 7.26
CA THR A 346 32.34 7.80 7.45
C THR A 346 32.38 6.54 6.58
N GLY A 347 33.57 6.02 6.31
CA GLY A 347 33.73 4.80 5.51
C GLY A 347 33.64 4.99 3.99
N ILE A 348 33.38 6.20 3.50
CA ILE A 348 33.45 6.56 2.07
C ILE A 348 34.67 7.47 1.85
N SER A 349 35.57 7.08 0.94
CA SER A 349 36.69 7.95 0.53
C SER A 349 36.14 9.21 -0.14
N ALA A 350 36.72 10.37 0.18
CA ALA A 350 36.36 11.63 -0.48
C ALA A 350 36.54 11.58 -2.01
N SER A 351 37.44 10.72 -2.51
CA SER A 351 37.62 10.48 -3.96
C SER A 351 36.43 9.82 -4.65
N ASN A 352 35.56 9.15 -3.89
CA ASN A 352 34.38 8.42 -4.39
C ASN A 352 33.09 9.24 -4.25
N ILE A 353 33.17 10.46 -3.71
CA ILE A 353 32.05 11.39 -3.60
C ILE A 353 32.18 12.38 -4.74
N ILE A 354 31.15 12.49 -5.58
CA ILE A 354 31.11 13.50 -6.64
C ILE A 354 30.74 14.85 -6.00
N PRO A 355 31.65 15.83 -5.97
CA PRO A 355 31.38 17.12 -5.35
C PRO A 355 30.33 17.90 -6.16
N GLY A 356 29.40 18.55 -5.48
CA GLY A 356 28.42 19.45 -6.11
C GLY A 356 27.11 18.79 -6.59
N GLU A 357 26.95 17.47 -6.42
CA GLU A 357 25.71 16.74 -6.77
C GLU A 357 24.79 16.45 -5.55
N SER A 358 25.08 17.06 -4.40
CA SER A 358 24.20 16.96 -3.23
C SER A 358 22.97 17.87 -3.41
N ASN A 359 21.79 17.26 -3.48
CA ASN A 359 20.51 17.97 -3.52
C ASN A 359 19.81 17.86 -2.16
N ILE A 360 19.18 18.94 -1.70
CA ILE A 360 18.29 18.94 -0.53
C ILE A 360 16.88 19.24 -1.02
N MET A 361 15.94 18.35 -0.73
CA MET A 361 14.52 18.56 -0.94
C MET A 361 13.85 18.74 0.42
N VAL A 362 13.01 19.76 0.56
CA VAL A 362 12.36 20.11 1.83
C VAL A 362 10.88 20.31 1.57
N MET A 363 10.05 19.50 2.21
CA MET A 363 8.61 19.73 2.28
C MET A 363 8.29 20.53 3.54
N THR A 364 7.73 21.73 3.38
CA THR A 364 7.34 22.59 4.49
C THR A 364 6.27 23.60 4.07
N SER A 365 5.73 24.35 5.05
CA SER A 365 4.82 25.46 4.81
C SER A 365 4.80 26.41 6.01
N SER A 366 4.15 27.57 5.85
CA SER A 366 3.97 28.56 6.92
C SER A 366 3.06 28.07 8.06
N GLY A 367 2.12 27.17 7.78
CA GLY A 367 1.19 26.58 8.74
C GLY A 367 1.20 25.06 8.67
N VAL A 368 1.19 24.41 9.82
CA VAL A 368 1.21 22.93 9.91
C VAL A 368 -0.06 22.29 9.34
N MET A 369 -1.17 23.02 9.31
CA MET A 369 -2.44 22.57 8.71
C MET A 369 -2.60 23.05 7.26
N ASP A 370 -1.54 23.54 6.60
CA ASP A 370 -1.62 23.92 5.20
C ASP A 370 -1.86 22.69 4.31
N GLU A 371 -2.67 22.89 3.26
CA GLU A 371 -3.10 21.86 2.31
C GLU A 371 -2.92 22.36 0.87
N ASN A 372 -2.80 21.42 -0.07
CA ASN A 372 -2.85 21.72 -1.50
C ASN A 372 -4.30 21.80 -1.99
N SER A 373 -4.52 22.51 -3.10
CA SER A 373 -5.84 22.66 -3.71
C SER A 373 -5.72 22.80 -5.23
N PHE A 374 -6.85 22.79 -5.95
CA PHE A 374 -6.85 23.08 -7.38
C PHE A 374 -6.28 24.47 -7.73
N THR A 375 -6.46 25.47 -6.87
CA THR A 375 -5.94 26.83 -7.11
C THR A 375 -4.48 26.99 -6.69
N ASN A 376 -3.99 26.14 -5.78
CA ASN A 376 -2.59 26.10 -5.38
C ASN A 376 -2.14 24.64 -5.16
N PRO A 377 -1.81 23.91 -6.24
CA PRO A 377 -1.56 22.46 -6.18
C PRO A 377 -0.22 22.08 -5.54
N VAL A 378 0.62 23.07 -5.24
CA VAL A 378 1.96 22.92 -4.64
C VAL A 378 2.18 23.96 -3.53
N LYS A 379 1.12 24.27 -2.76
CA LYS A 379 1.22 25.14 -1.58
C LYS A 379 2.21 24.57 -0.56
N VAL A 380 2.19 23.24 -0.42
CA VAL A 380 3.08 22.44 0.41
C VAL A 380 3.84 21.50 -0.53
N LEU A 381 5.14 21.73 -0.70
CA LEU A 381 6.06 20.89 -1.48
C LEU A 381 7.46 20.95 -0.91
#